data_AF-A0A952SLI9-F1
#
_entry.id   AF-A0A952SLI9-F1
#
_cell.length_a   1.000
_cell.length_b   1.000
_cell.length_c   1.000
_cell.angle_alpha   90.00
_cell.angle_beta   90.00
_cell.angle_gamma   90.00
#
_symmetry.space_group_name_H-M   'P 1'
#
loop_
_entity.id
_entity.type
_entity.pdbx_description
1 polymer ?
#
loop_
_entity_poly.entity_id
_entity_poly.type
_entity_poly.pdbx_seq_one_letter_code
_entity_poly.pdbx_strand_id
1 'polypeptide(L)'
;MLEASANIKVGQRVRVIGQIARPSGALVSTVEGVVLRIGQQKTGSWFAHALDKKLWIDRVELRKDDGEIVVRNLDAMTRVEVVE
;
A
#
# COMPACT_ATOMS: atom_id res chain seq x y z
N MET A 1 -13.03 -1.52 -2.16
CA MET A 1 -11.73 -2.09 -2.52
C MET A 1 -11.29 -1.38 -3.79
N LEU A 2 -10.14 -0.69 -3.74
CA LEU A 2 -9.56 0.05 -4.86
C LEU A 2 -9.08 -0.92 -5.95
N GLU A 3 -8.98 -0.44 -7.19
CA GLU A 3 -8.47 -1.27 -8.29
C GLU A 3 -7.05 -1.81 -8.03
N ALA A 4 -6.22 -1.01 -7.34
CA ALA A 4 -4.87 -1.38 -6.94
C ALA A 4 -4.81 -2.65 -6.07
N SER A 5 -5.85 -2.95 -5.28
CA SER A 5 -5.94 -4.16 -4.46
C SER A 5 -6.70 -5.29 -5.15
N ALA A 6 -7.46 -5.02 -6.21
CA ALA A 6 -8.34 -5.99 -6.86
C ALA A 6 -7.60 -7.05 -7.69
N ASN A 7 -6.41 -6.74 -8.20
CA ASN A 7 -5.70 -7.58 -9.17
C ASN A 7 -4.41 -8.25 -8.65
N ILE A 8 -4.17 -8.20 -7.33
CA ILE A 8 -2.99 -8.83 -6.70
C ILE A 8 -3.41 -9.96 -5.76
N LYS A 9 -2.53 -10.95 -5.60
CA LYS A 9 -2.75 -12.16 -4.79
C LYS A 9 -1.58 -12.42 -3.87
N VAL A 10 -1.86 -13.04 -2.72
CA VAL A 10 -0.82 -13.52 -1.80
C VAL A 10 0.13 -14.47 -2.54
N GLY A 11 1.43 -14.32 -2.30
CA GLY A 11 2.50 -15.06 -2.96
C GLY A 11 3.03 -14.42 -4.24
N GLN A 12 2.33 -13.43 -4.82
CA GLN A 12 2.85 -12.71 -6.00
C GLN A 12 3.95 -11.74 -5.60
N ARG A 13 4.98 -11.63 -6.45
CA ARG A 13 5.94 -10.53 -6.36
C ARG A 13 5.34 -9.31 -7.05
N VAL A 14 5.39 -8.17 -6.37
CA VAL A 14 4.82 -6.91 -6.87
C VAL A 14 5.75 -5.73 -6.61
N ARG A 15 5.64 -4.71 -7.45
CA ARG A 15 6.17 -3.37 -7.26
C ARG A 15 5.03 -2.43 -6.91
N VAL A 16 5.10 -1.82 -5.73
CA VAL A 16 4.14 -0.80 -5.27
C VAL A 16 4.77 0.57 -5.43
N ILE A 17 4.14 1.40 -6.24
CA ILE A 17 4.53 2.79 -6.51
C ILE A 17 3.48 3.70 -5.89
N GLY A 18 3.87 4.48 -4.88
CA GLY A 18 2.99 5.45 -4.23
C GLY A 18 3.46 6.88 -4.46
N GLN A 19 2.51 7.79 -4.64
CA GLN A 19 2.80 9.22 -4.82
C GLN A 19 2.10 10.08 -3.77
N ILE A 20 2.82 11.07 -3.24
CA ILE A 20 2.26 12.13 -2.41
C ILE A 20 2.42 13.44 -3.16
N ALA A 21 1.31 14.05 -3.54
CA ALA A 21 1.31 15.37 -4.17
C ALA A 21 1.81 16.42 -3.16
N ARG A 22 2.76 17.26 -3.58
CA ARG A 22 3.26 18.40 -2.80
C ARG A 22 3.45 19.62 -3.71
N PRO A 23 3.44 20.85 -3.17
CA PRO A 23 3.66 22.05 -3.96
C PRO A 23 4.99 22.07 -4.73
N SER A 24 6.03 21.43 -4.19
CA SER A 24 7.36 21.32 -4.83
C SER A 24 7.47 20.17 -5.84
N GLY A 25 6.37 19.49 -6.15
CA GLY A 25 6.35 18.30 -6.99
C GLY A 25 6.04 17.02 -6.21
N ALA A 26 5.61 15.98 -6.93
CA ALA A 26 5.22 14.71 -6.34
C ALA A 26 6.40 14.03 -5.64
N LEU A 27 6.20 13.58 -4.40
CA LEU A 27 7.10 12.63 -3.75
C LEU A 27 6.70 11.22 -4.20
N VAL A 28 7.59 10.55 -4.92
CA VAL A 28 7.36 9.18 -5.38
C VAL A 28 8.15 8.22 -4.50
N SER A 29 7.54 7.09 -4.16
CA SER A 29 8.19 6.00 -3.43
C SER A 29 7.86 4.68 -4.09
N THR A 30 8.86 3.79 -4.16
CA THR A 30 8.73 2.47 -4.80
C THR A 30 9.20 1.41 -3.83
N VAL A 31 8.43 0.33 -3.70
CA VAL A 31 8.77 -0.83 -2.87
C VAL A 31 8.44 -2.10 -3.64
N GLU A 32 9.38 -3.04 -3.65
CA GLU A 32 9.17 -4.38 -4.22
C GLU A 32 9.17 -5.44 -3.13
N GLY A 33 8.38 -6.49 -3.34
CA GLY A 33 8.38 -7.64 -2.46
C GLY A 33 7.28 -8.64 -2.79
N VAL A 34 7.25 -9.73 -2.03
CA VAL A 34 6.22 -10.77 -2.12
C VAL A 34 5.04 -10.40 -1.25
N VAL A 35 3.83 -10.44 -1.81
CA VAL A 35 2.59 -10.19 -1.09
C VAL A 35 2.37 -11.25 -0.02
N LEU A 36 2.32 -10.83 1.24
CA LEU A 36 1.96 -11.67 2.37
C LEU A 36 0.47 -11.59 2.70
N ARG A 37 -0.11 -10.38 2.61
CA ARG A 37 -1.50 -10.11 2.96
C ARG A 37 -2.03 -8.92 2.17
N ILE A 38 -3.31 -9.00 1.80
CA ILE A 38 -4.08 -7.90 1.22
C ILE A 38 -5.36 -7.76 2.04
N GLY A 39 -5.78 -6.53 2.34
CA GLY A 39 -7.10 -6.31 2.90
C GLY A 39 -7.26 -4.95 3.56
N GLN A 40 -8.47 -4.72 4.06
CA GLN A 40 -8.80 -3.50 4.77
C GLN A 40 -8.35 -3.58 6.23
N GLN A 41 -7.71 -2.51 6.69
CA GLN A 41 -7.39 -2.31 8.10
C GLN A 41 -7.79 -0.91 8.53
N LYS A 42 -8.19 -0.75 9.79
CA LYS A 42 -8.41 0.58 10.37
C LYS A 42 -7.08 1.32 10.42
N THR A 43 -7.11 2.60 10.05
CA THR A 43 -5.92 3.43 10.22
C THR A 43 -5.69 3.77 11.69
N GLY A 44 -4.44 3.71 12.15
CA GLY A 44 -4.02 4.21 13.45
C GLY A 44 -3.53 5.66 13.40
N SER A 45 -3.69 6.35 12.27
CA SER A 45 -3.22 7.73 12.10
C SER A 45 -3.90 8.65 13.10
N TRP A 46 -3.08 9.25 13.96
CA TRP A 46 -3.48 10.30 14.89
C TRP A 46 -4.07 11.49 14.13
N PHE A 47 -3.42 11.91 13.04
CA PHE A 47 -3.84 13.04 12.20
C PHE A 47 -5.25 12.86 11.62
N ALA A 48 -5.63 11.62 11.28
CA ALA A 48 -6.95 11.34 10.75
C ALA A 48 -8.02 11.11 11.84
N HIS A 49 -7.63 10.99 13.11
CA HIS A 49 -8.45 10.41 14.20
C HIS A 49 -9.19 9.13 13.78
N ALA A 50 -8.65 8.42 12.79
CA ALA A 50 -9.31 7.34 12.05
C ALA A 50 -10.78 7.62 11.68
N LEU A 51 -11.18 8.89 11.50
CA LEU A 51 -12.57 9.35 11.41
C LEU A 51 -13.45 8.70 12.50
N ASP A 52 -13.10 8.89 13.78
CA ASP A 52 -13.75 8.23 14.92
C ASP A 52 -13.68 6.68 14.82
N LYS A 53 -12.50 6.15 14.48
CA LYS A 53 -12.24 4.70 14.32
C LYS A 53 -13.09 4.01 13.24
N LYS A 54 -13.64 4.76 12.28
CA LYS A 54 -14.49 4.26 11.19
C LYS A 54 -13.77 4.22 9.84
N LEU A 55 -12.60 4.84 9.71
CA LEU A 55 -11.85 4.86 8.47
C LEU A 55 -11.05 3.56 8.27
N TRP A 56 -11.49 2.78 7.29
CA TRP A 56 -10.79 1.62 6.77
C TRP A 56 -10.00 2.02 5.53
N ILE A 57 -8.77 1.51 5.43
CA ILE A 57 -7.90 1.74 4.29
C ILE A 57 -7.45 0.39 3.77
N ASP A 58 -7.40 0.26 2.44
CA ASP A 58 -6.84 -0.89 1.77
C ASP A 58 -5.32 -0.92 2.02
N ARG A 59 -4.79 -2.08 2.38
CA ARG A 59 -3.36 -2.27 2.64
C ARG A 59 -2.84 -3.54 1.98
N VAL A 60 -1.56 -3.50 1.64
CA VAL A 60 -0.77 -4.66 1.27
C VAL A 60 0.43 -4.78 2.21
N GLU A 61 0.64 -5.99 2.72
CA GLU A 61 1.83 -6.37 3.47
C GLU A 61 2.77 -7.12 2.52
N LEU A 62 4.01 -6.64 2.40
CA LEU A 62 5.04 -7.19 1.53
C LEU A 62 6.21 -7.69 2.36
N ARG A 63 6.80 -8.82 1.94
CA ARG A 63 8.15 -9.22 2.35
C ARG A 63 9.14 -8.83 1.26
N LYS A 64 10.09 -7.95 1.60
CA LYS A 64 11.19 -7.57 0.74
C LYS A 64 12.23 -8.70 0.61
N ASP A 65 13.19 -8.52 -0.28
CA ASP A 65 14.25 -9.49 -0.55
C ASP A 65 15.23 -9.68 0.61
N ASP A 66 15.41 -8.64 1.43
CA ASP A 66 16.20 -8.67 2.67
C ASP A 66 15.43 -9.30 3.86
N GLY A 67 14.19 -9.71 3.63
CA GLY A 67 13.32 -10.29 4.66
C GLY A 67 12.52 -9.25 5.47
N GLU A 68 12.73 -7.95 5.26
CA GLU A 68 11.94 -6.90 5.91
C GLU A 68 10.46 -7.03 5.53
N ILE A 69 9.58 -6.93 6.53
CA ILE A 69 8.13 -6.87 6.30
C ILE A 69 7.70 -5.41 6.35
N VAL A 70 7.06 -4.96 5.27
CA VAL A 70 6.58 -3.59 5.12
C VAL A 70 5.10 -3.56 4.81
N VAL A 71 4.41 -2.55 5.34
CA VAL A 71 2.99 -2.34 5.10
C VAL A 71 2.81 -1.06 4.29
N ARG A 72 2.11 -1.16 3.16
CA ARG A 72 1.78 -0.02 2.29
C ARG A 72 0.28 0.22 2.30
N ASN A 73 -0.12 1.48 2.51
CA ASN A 73 -1.48 1.92 2.21
C ASN A 73 -1.66 1.93 0.70
N LEU A 74 -2.84 1.50 0.25
CA LEU A 74 -3.28 1.60 -1.13
C LEU A 74 -4.34 2.70 -1.20
N ASP A 75 -4.06 3.71 -1.99
CA ASP A 75 -4.94 4.87 -2.22
C ASP A 75 -5.04 5.18 -3.72
N ALA A 76 -5.76 6.25 -4.07
CA ALA A 76 -5.97 6.65 -5.46
C ALA A 76 -4.68 7.05 -6.21
N MET A 77 -3.58 7.33 -5.50
CA MET A 77 -2.29 7.69 -6.07
C MET A 77 -1.28 6.53 -5.98
N THR A 78 -1.78 5.33 -5.71
CA THR A 78 -0.99 4.11 -5.63
C THR A 78 -1.21 3.24 -6.86
N ARG A 79 -0.12 2.79 -7.46
CA ARG A 79 -0.10 1.82 -8.56
C ARG A 79 0.64 0.57 -8.10
N VAL A 80 0.08 -0.59 -8.42
CA VAL A 80 0.72 -1.88 -8.12
C VAL A 80 0.94 -2.62 -9.44
N GLU A 81 2.16 -3.07 -9.65
CA GLU A 81 2.59 -3.79 -10.83
C GLU A 81 3.06 -5.18 -10.42
N VAL A 82 2.58 -6.23 -11.10
CA VAL A 82 3.12 -7.58 -10.91
C VAL A 82 4.47 -7.65 -11.61
N VAL A 83 5.48 -8.17 -10.92
CA VAL A 83 6.83 -8.40 -11.45
C VAL A 83 7.07 -9.91 -11.44
N GLU A 84 7.56 -10.44 -12.57
CA GLU A 84 7.96 -11.85 -12.70
C GLU A 84 9.17 -12.20 -11.82
#